data_AF-B0XDH3-F1
#
_entry.id   AF-B0XDH3-F1
#
_cell.length_a   1.000
_cell.length_b   1.000
_cell.length_c   1.000
_cell.angle_alpha   90.00
_cell.angle_beta   90.00
_cell.angle_gamma   90.00
#
_symmetry.space_group_name_H-M   'P 1'
#
loop_
_entity.id
_entity.type
_entity.pdbx_description
1 polymer ?
#
loop_
_entity_poly.entity_id
_entity_poly.type
_entity_poly.pdbx_seq_one_letter_code
_entity_poly.pdbx_strand_id
1 'polypeptide(L)'
;MTLPSVGFNQQLLLELIRKVERLNPTTLDMRMLSVELMHRLRIDGIEKAPGLQETELLTPYSTRGIMVPKYKLLLQFVSNIPGSVEFERFLSPLEICLLHRLLSSSVEPYQRGDERTVCPGTLGEVRNPQAPWVTRNKSQRNQTSSTTFDRPISRCPLELGTYRSDRYGSIAPGVLVTSIAAGLQPQNVRISDFISAYKKKNPYENLETMERVDTKRQLEKLFSSMEAIDNTYVAGLAGDLAEVCLYQGPYLGTDLRVGLAGSWNDTFFPRARHLAAGHEGRWEMTDSEILSGIDGYFLAQKVPDFVSKVRRLRLSQVLDMYYSGRGIPIVAIENVRDRKLHNSPLKAKRPKNTELQEDSLNELFNAAGKTNFRKIFGEERDHGPVVGVAEQSVPEDANRACFRSRILQSIDRDRLKQETFNFVQVLQYTTGSVVVEDSLMRRNCDAAVDRFFSYATTLVGALSDCSTIGNSDTKPNVDLILVIDGSRSVYENQRMIL
;
A
#
# COMPACT_ATOMS: atom_id res chain seq x y z
N MET A 1 14.54 27.22 -5.76
CA MET A 1 15.53 26.64 -4.83
C MET A 1 14.82 25.57 -4.02
N THR A 2 15.00 24.31 -4.37
CA THR A 2 14.44 23.18 -3.62
C THR A 2 15.30 22.96 -2.37
N LEU A 3 14.71 23.11 -1.19
CA LEU A 3 15.31 22.68 0.08
C LEU A 3 15.85 21.24 -0.07
N PRO A 4 16.94 20.87 0.63
CA PRO A 4 17.38 19.49 0.70
C PRO A 4 16.24 18.62 1.22
N SER A 5 15.60 17.88 0.32
CA SER A 5 14.45 17.01 0.61
C SER A 5 14.97 15.62 0.98
N VAL A 6 14.49 15.09 2.10
CA VAL A 6 14.80 13.73 2.56
C VAL A 6 14.32 12.70 1.52
N GLY A 7 15.11 11.66 1.28
CA GLY A 7 14.70 10.56 0.40
C GLY A 7 13.60 9.69 1.02
N PHE A 8 12.61 9.31 0.22
CA PHE A 8 11.52 8.40 0.58
C PHE A 8 11.99 6.95 0.51
N ASN A 9 12.50 6.46 1.64
CA ASN A 9 12.92 5.07 1.82
C ASN A 9 12.15 4.42 2.98
N GLN A 10 12.29 3.10 3.10
CA GLN A 10 11.65 2.32 4.16
C GLN A 10 12.03 2.80 5.56
N GLN A 11 13.29 3.18 5.75
CA GLN A 11 13.82 3.59 7.05
C GLN A 11 13.17 4.88 7.56
N LEU A 12 12.91 5.85 6.68
CA LEU A 12 12.20 7.08 7.03
C LEU A 12 10.81 6.76 7.60
N LEU A 13 10.03 5.92 6.91
CA LEU A 13 8.71 5.50 7.39
C LEU A 13 8.80 4.82 8.76
N LEU A 14 9.73 3.87 8.92
CA LEU A 14 9.90 3.13 10.16
C LEU A 14 10.29 4.04 11.32
N GLU A 15 11.21 4.98 11.13
CA GLU A 15 11.63 5.89 12.21
C GLU A 15 10.53 6.88 12.62
N LEU A 16 9.73 7.38 11.65
CA LEU A 16 8.58 8.23 11.97
C LEU A 16 7.54 7.47 12.81
N ILE A 17 7.20 6.23 12.43
CA ILE A 17 6.26 5.39 13.17
C ILE A 17 6.85 5.02 14.55
N ARG A 18 8.13 4.60 14.61
CA ARG A 18 8.82 4.25 15.86
C ARG A 18 8.86 5.42 16.82
N LYS A 19 9.04 6.65 16.33
CA LYS A 19 9.05 7.85 17.17
C LYS A 19 7.71 8.02 17.89
N VAL A 20 6.59 7.85 17.18
CA VAL A 20 5.24 7.86 17.78
C VAL A 20 5.07 6.72 18.78
N GLU A 21 5.47 5.50 18.43
CA GLU A 21 5.33 4.32 19.31
C GLU A 21 6.20 4.38 20.57
N ARG A 22 7.41 4.96 20.48
CA ARG A 22 8.33 5.13 21.62
C ARG A 22 7.85 6.19 22.60
N LEU A 23 7.29 7.29 22.09
CA LEU A 23 6.81 8.40 22.91
C LEU A 23 5.41 8.12 23.51
N ASN A 24 4.67 7.14 22.98
CA ASN A 24 3.40 6.69 23.53
C ASN A 24 3.33 5.16 23.75
N PRO A 25 4.12 4.59 24.67
CA PRO A 25 4.25 3.14 24.79
C PRO A 25 3.07 2.44 25.49
N THR A 26 2.30 3.14 26.32
CA THR A 26 1.30 2.51 27.19
C THR A 26 -0.11 2.50 26.62
N THR A 27 -0.49 3.50 25.83
CA THR A 27 -1.86 3.65 25.32
C THR A 27 -2.02 3.19 23.87
N LEU A 28 -0.92 3.18 23.12
CA LEU A 28 -0.94 2.88 21.70
C LEU A 28 -0.94 1.36 21.48
N ASP A 29 -1.93 0.86 20.76
CA ASP A 29 -1.94 -0.48 20.19
C ASP A 29 -1.71 -0.38 18.67
N MET A 30 -1.19 -1.44 18.03
CA MET A 30 -0.98 -1.47 16.59
C MET A 30 -2.27 -1.15 15.84
N ARG A 31 -3.41 -1.71 16.30
CA ARG A 31 -4.73 -1.45 15.73
C ARG A 31 -5.12 0.03 15.81
N MET A 32 -4.91 0.66 16.96
CA MET A 32 -5.21 2.08 17.15
C MET A 32 -4.31 2.94 16.26
N LEU A 33 -3.00 2.66 16.22
CA LEU A 33 -2.08 3.43 15.39
C LEU A 33 -2.38 3.30 13.90
N SER A 34 -2.61 2.08 13.40
CA SER A 34 -2.88 1.87 11.96
C SER A 34 -4.14 2.59 11.50
N VAL A 35 -5.21 2.55 12.31
CA VAL A 35 -6.47 3.27 12.02
C VAL A 35 -6.27 4.78 12.09
N GLU A 36 -5.59 5.29 13.12
CA GLU A 36 -5.36 6.74 13.26
C GLU A 36 -4.45 7.31 12.16
N LEU A 37 -3.43 6.57 11.73
CA LEU A 37 -2.62 6.93 10.57
C LEU A 37 -3.48 7.04 9.30
N MET A 38 -4.38 6.08 9.08
CA MET A 38 -5.29 6.07 7.94
C MET A 38 -6.32 7.21 7.99
N HIS A 39 -6.94 7.46 9.14
CA HIS A 39 -8.02 8.45 9.28
C HIS A 39 -7.53 9.89 9.39
N ARG A 40 -6.34 10.13 9.97
CA ARG A 40 -5.84 11.49 10.23
C ARG A 40 -4.74 11.93 9.27
N LEU A 41 -3.87 11.01 8.84
CA LEU A 41 -2.68 11.36 8.05
C LEU A 41 -2.72 10.91 6.60
N ARG A 42 -3.45 9.85 6.24
CA ARG A 42 -3.59 9.46 4.82
C ARG A 42 -4.71 10.27 4.18
N ILE A 43 -4.46 10.88 3.02
CA ILE A 43 -5.50 11.51 2.19
C ILE A 43 -5.13 11.28 0.72
N ASP A 44 -5.80 10.33 0.06
CA ASP A 44 -5.44 9.97 -1.30
C ASP A 44 -6.02 10.95 -2.34
N GLY A 45 -5.39 11.01 -3.52
CA GLY A 45 -5.84 11.79 -4.66
C GLY A 45 -5.68 13.32 -4.50
N ILE A 46 -4.70 13.75 -3.72
CA ILE A 46 -4.28 15.16 -3.66
C ILE A 46 -3.59 15.52 -4.97
N GLU A 47 -4.15 16.50 -5.67
CA GLU A 47 -3.60 17.00 -6.94
C GLU A 47 -3.42 18.51 -6.88
N LYS A 48 -2.44 19.00 -7.64
CA LYS A 48 -2.24 20.43 -7.84
C LYS A 48 -3.33 20.97 -8.77
N ALA A 49 -4.01 22.03 -8.34
CA ALA A 49 -4.99 22.73 -9.16
C ALA A 49 -4.29 23.42 -10.34
N PRO A 50 -4.74 23.21 -11.59
CA PRO A 50 -4.10 23.80 -12.75
C PRO A 50 -4.27 25.33 -12.74
N GLY A 51 -3.22 26.03 -13.18
CA GLY A 51 -3.23 27.50 -13.31
C GLY A 51 -2.98 28.26 -12.00
N LEU A 52 -2.96 27.61 -10.84
CA LEU A 52 -2.65 28.25 -9.56
C LEU A 52 -1.16 28.09 -9.22
N GLN A 53 -0.52 29.20 -8.87
CA GLN A 53 0.81 29.22 -8.28
C GLN A 53 0.70 29.24 -6.76
N GLU A 54 1.65 28.60 -6.10
CA GLU A 54 1.74 28.62 -4.65
C GLU A 54 2.23 29.99 -4.19
N THR A 55 1.47 30.60 -3.29
CA THR A 55 1.83 31.85 -2.62
C THR A 55 1.67 31.66 -1.12
N GLU A 56 2.16 32.61 -0.32
CA GLU A 56 2.06 32.56 1.14
C GLU A 56 0.61 32.38 1.64
N LEU A 57 -0.38 32.85 0.88
CA LEU A 57 -1.80 32.80 1.22
C LEU A 57 -2.57 31.69 0.50
N LEU A 58 -1.96 30.99 -0.47
CA LEU A 58 -2.64 30.05 -1.34
C LEU A 58 -1.82 28.78 -1.55
N THR A 59 -2.32 27.66 -1.01
CA THR A 59 -1.84 26.32 -1.34
C THR A 59 -2.63 25.76 -2.53
N PRO A 60 -2.00 25.48 -3.69
CA PRO A 60 -2.70 25.12 -4.90
C PRO A 60 -3.02 23.62 -4.95
N TYR A 61 -3.40 22.99 -3.84
CA TYR A 61 -3.63 21.55 -3.76
C TYR A 61 -5.05 21.24 -3.29
N SER A 62 -5.67 20.21 -3.87
CA SER A 62 -7.03 19.81 -3.55
C SER A 62 -7.25 18.32 -3.81
N THR A 63 -8.17 17.69 -3.08
CA THR A 63 -8.56 16.29 -3.24
C THR A 63 -9.48 16.12 -4.44
N ARG A 64 -8.89 16.16 -5.64
CA ARG A 64 -9.62 16.07 -6.92
C ARG A 64 -9.34 14.78 -7.69
N GLY A 65 -8.27 14.08 -7.36
CA GLY A 65 -7.83 12.91 -8.10
C GLY A 65 -8.81 11.75 -8.11
N ILE A 66 -8.51 10.78 -8.98
CA ILE A 66 -9.33 9.59 -9.20
C ILE A 66 -9.38 8.68 -7.97
N MET A 67 -8.36 8.73 -7.10
CA MET A 67 -8.23 7.91 -5.90
C MET A 67 -9.16 8.33 -4.74
N VAL A 68 -9.72 9.55 -4.79
CA VAL A 68 -10.51 10.13 -3.69
C VAL A 68 -11.78 9.32 -3.36
N PRO A 69 -12.61 8.88 -4.32
CA PRO A 69 -13.84 8.14 -4.02
C PRO A 69 -13.56 6.79 -3.34
N LYS A 70 -12.57 6.03 -3.82
CA LYS A 70 -12.11 4.79 -3.17
C LYS A 70 -11.67 5.06 -1.74
N TYR A 71 -10.79 6.03 -1.54
CA TYR A 71 -10.30 6.40 -0.20
C TYR A 71 -11.43 6.77 0.77
N LYS A 72 -12.43 7.54 0.31
CA LYS A 72 -13.61 7.88 1.13
C LYS A 72 -14.41 6.66 1.56
N LEU A 73 -14.55 5.67 0.69
CA LEU A 73 -15.18 4.40 1.03
C LEU A 73 -14.32 3.61 2.02
N LEU A 74 -13.00 3.55 1.81
CA LEU A 74 -12.09 2.86 2.72
C LEU A 74 -12.17 3.39 4.16
N LEU A 75 -12.31 4.70 4.36
CA LEU A 75 -12.53 5.29 5.69
C LEU A 75 -13.81 4.78 6.37
N GLN A 76 -14.82 4.36 5.60
CA GLN A 76 -16.05 3.79 6.15
C GLN A 76 -15.89 2.31 6.47
N PHE A 77 -15.23 1.56 5.57
CA PHE A 77 -14.95 0.11 5.72
C PHE A 77 -13.97 -0.21 6.86
N VAL A 78 -13.04 0.68 7.14
CA VAL A 78 -12.14 0.59 8.28
C VAL A 78 -12.59 1.66 9.27
N SER A 79 -13.58 1.34 10.09
CA SER A 79 -14.21 2.33 10.98
C SER A 79 -13.22 2.90 12.00
N ASN A 80 -13.40 4.18 12.34
CA ASN A 80 -12.57 4.80 13.37
C ASN A 80 -12.81 4.16 14.76
N ILE A 81 -11.77 4.14 15.59
CA ILE A 81 -11.77 3.54 16.94
C ILE A 81 -11.86 4.64 17.99
N PRO A 82 -12.55 4.41 19.13
CA PRO A 82 -12.49 5.34 20.26
C PRO A 82 -11.04 5.50 20.77
N GLY A 83 -10.60 6.75 20.81
CA GLY A 83 -9.23 7.14 21.13
C GLY A 83 -8.69 8.08 20.05
N SER A 84 -7.68 8.89 20.37
CA SER A 84 -7.00 9.69 19.35
C SER A 84 -5.52 9.76 19.62
N VAL A 85 -4.73 9.69 18.57
CA VAL A 85 -3.30 9.95 18.63
C VAL A 85 -3.06 11.40 18.24
N GLU A 86 -2.58 12.20 19.18
CA GLU A 86 -2.18 13.59 18.94
C GLU A 86 -0.76 13.61 18.35
N PHE A 87 -0.66 13.48 17.03
CA PHE A 87 0.62 13.40 16.32
C PHE A 87 1.51 14.63 16.55
N GLU A 88 0.90 15.81 16.74
CA GLU A 88 1.57 17.09 17.00
C GLU A 88 2.36 17.11 18.31
N ARG A 89 2.04 16.23 19.27
CA ARG A 89 2.82 16.09 20.50
C ARG A 89 4.11 15.29 20.32
N PHE A 90 4.17 14.46 19.29
CA PHE A 90 5.24 13.48 19.10
C PHE A 90 6.13 13.78 17.88
N LEU A 91 5.54 14.38 16.84
CA LEU A 91 6.17 14.70 15.57
C LEU A 91 6.12 16.20 15.33
N SER A 92 7.21 16.73 14.75
CA SER A 92 7.22 18.10 14.23
C SER A 92 6.30 18.25 13.02
N PRO A 93 5.87 19.48 12.66
CA PRO A 93 5.04 19.70 11.48
C PRO A 93 5.66 19.14 10.19
N LEU A 94 6.97 19.24 10.04
CA LEU A 94 7.69 18.67 8.90
C LEU A 94 7.61 17.12 8.88
N GLU A 95 7.80 16.48 10.03
CA GLU A 95 7.70 15.02 10.15
C GLU A 95 6.27 14.51 9.87
N ILE A 96 5.25 15.25 10.32
CA ILE A 96 3.85 14.97 10.00
C ILE A 96 3.62 15.08 8.49
N CYS A 97 4.10 16.15 7.85
CA CYS A 97 4.00 16.31 6.40
C CYS A 97 4.72 15.19 5.63
N LEU A 98 5.89 14.75 6.10
CA LEU A 98 6.61 13.61 5.49
C LEU A 98 5.84 12.30 5.65
N LEU A 99 5.27 12.05 6.83
CA LEU A 99 4.46 10.85 7.09
C LEU A 99 3.17 10.86 6.25
N HIS A 100 2.48 11.99 6.19
CA HIS A 100 1.33 12.21 5.32
C HIS A 100 1.67 11.92 3.85
N ARG A 101 2.78 12.45 3.35
CA ARG A 101 3.23 12.26 1.97
C ARG A 101 3.64 10.82 1.65
N LEU A 102 4.17 10.08 2.64
CA LEU A 102 4.46 8.65 2.49
C LEU A 102 3.17 7.82 2.45
N LEU A 103 2.18 8.14 3.28
CA LEU A 103 0.95 7.35 3.41
C LEU A 103 -0.10 7.64 2.33
N SER A 104 -0.10 8.83 1.75
CA SER A 104 -1.16 9.30 0.83
C SER A 104 -0.85 8.95 -0.61
N SER A 105 -1.62 8.03 -1.20
CA SER A 105 -1.48 7.65 -2.61
C SER A 105 -2.03 8.75 -3.50
N SER A 106 -1.22 9.24 -4.44
CA SER A 106 -1.68 10.20 -5.45
C SER A 106 -0.79 10.18 -6.68
N VAL A 107 -1.27 10.78 -7.77
CA VAL A 107 -0.49 11.01 -8.97
C VAL A 107 -0.52 12.50 -9.28
N GLU A 108 0.63 13.10 -9.62
CA GLU A 108 0.69 14.45 -10.17
C GLU A 108 0.73 14.36 -11.70
N PRO A 109 -0.41 14.61 -12.38
CA PRO A 109 -0.54 14.27 -13.80
C PRO A 109 -0.02 15.37 -14.73
N TYR A 110 0.21 16.58 -14.24
CA TYR A 110 0.45 17.75 -15.11
C TYR A 110 1.94 17.98 -15.39
N GLN A 111 2.22 18.57 -16.56
CA GLN A 111 3.58 18.95 -16.95
C GLN A 111 4.21 19.98 -15.98
N ARG A 112 5.48 19.73 -15.66
CA ARG A 112 6.31 20.56 -14.76
C ARG A 112 7.26 21.51 -15.49
N GLY A 113 7.47 21.31 -16.80
CA GLY A 113 8.36 22.12 -17.63
C GLY A 113 9.82 21.66 -17.68
N ASP A 114 10.20 20.67 -16.88
CA ASP A 114 11.54 20.05 -16.81
C ASP A 114 11.59 18.64 -17.45
N GLU A 115 10.52 18.25 -18.15
CA GLU A 115 10.37 16.89 -18.67
C GLU A 115 11.47 16.45 -19.64
N ARG A 116 12.06 17.40 -20.38
CA ARG A 116 13.12 17.12 -21.35
C ARG A 116 14.38 16.55 -20.69
N THR A 117 14.62 16.89 -19.43
CA THR A 117 15.81 16.44 -18.68
C THR A 117 15.49 15.32 -17.69
N VAL A 118 14.27 15.32 -17.15
CA VAL A 118 13.89 14.42 -16.05
C VAL A 118 13.20 13.14 -16.52
N CYS A 119 12.39 13.18 -17.58
CA CYS A 119 11.66 11.99 -18.00
C CYS A 119 12.59 11.00 -18.73
N PRO A 120 12.57 9.70 -18.36
CA PRO A 120 13.33 8.68 -19.06
C PRO A 120 12.66 8.37 -20.41
N GLY A 121 13.17 8.94 -21.51
CA GLY A 121 12.70 8.62 -22.86
C GLY A 121 13.21 9.57 -23.95
N THR A 122 13.43 9.04 -25.15
CA THR A 122 13.73 9.81 -26.36
C THR A 122 12.50 10.58 -26.85
N LEU A 123 12.73 11.68 -27.60
CA LEU A 123 11.74 12.56 -28.24
C LEU A 123 10.92 11.84 -29.34
N GLY A 124 10.20 10.77 -29.00
CA GLY A 124 9.15 10.22 -29.86
C GLY A 124 7.90 11.09 -29.75
N GLU A 125 7.20 11.30 -30.88
CA GLU A 125 5.91 11.99 -30.94
C GLU A 125 4.86 11.23 -30.09
N VAL A 126 4.83 11.51 -28.79
CA VAL A 126 3.75 11.06 -27.93
C VAL A 126 2.56 11.94 -28.26
N ARG A 127 1.58 11.40 -29.01
CA ARG A 127 0.23 11.98 -29.09
C ARG A 127 -0.16 12.38 -27.68
N ASN A 128 -0.53 13.66 -27.47
CA ASN A 128 -1.00 14.15 -26.18
C ASN A 128 -1.95 13.10 -25.58
N PRO A 129 -1.56 12.40 -24.50
CA PRO A 129 -2.36 11.32 -23.98
C PRO A 129 -3.68 11.93 -23.54
N GLN A 130 -4.76 11.66 -24.28
CA GLN A 130 -6.09 12.08 -23.88
C GLN A 130 -6.45 11.24 -22.67
N ALA A 131 -6.32 11.80 -21.48
CA ALA A 131 -6.80 11.11 -20.30
C ALA A 131 -8.31 10.86 -20.43
N PRO A 132 -8.81 9.74 -19.88
CA PRO A 132 -10.23 9.49 -19.81
C PRO A 132 -10.97 10.71 -19.26
N TRP A 133 -12.11 11.05 -19.86
CA TRP A 133 -12.99 12.19 -19.54
C TRP A 133 -13.24 12.43 -18.03
N VAL A 134 -13.12 11.40 -17.16
CA VAL A 134 -13.24 11.53 -15.68
C VAL A 134 -12.18 12.50 -15.10
N THR A 135 -10.98 12.54 -15.67
CA THR A 135 -9.94 13.52 -15.28
C THR A 135 -10.22 14.91 -15.89
N ARG A 136 -10.95 15.00 -17.01
CA ARG A 136 -11.36 16.29 -17.64
C ARG A 136 -12.46 17.00 -16.84
N ASN A 137 -13.46 16.27 -16.37
CA ASN A 137 -14.71 16.87 -15.89
C ASN A 137 -14.65 17.55 -14.51
N LYS A 138 -13.64 17.28 -13.68
CA LYS A 138 -13.50 18.00 -12.38
C LYS A 138 -12.77 19.34 -12.47
N SER A 139 -12.04 19.63 -13.55
CA SER A 139 -11.27 20.87 -13.70
C SER A 139 -11.67 21.73 -14.91
N GLN A 140 -12.36 21.19 -15.93
CA GLN A 140 -12.54 21.91 -17.20
C GLN A 140 -13.95 22.41 -17.51
N ARG A 141 -14.98 22.14 -16.68
CA ARG A 141 -16.36 22.59 -16.99
C ARG A 141 -16.81 23.82 -16.18
N ASN A 142 -16.00 24.89 -16.20
CA ASN A 142 -16.54 26.24 -16.04
C ASN A 142 -16.72 26.85 -17.45
N GLN A 143 -17.83 26.49 -18.11
CA GLN A 143 -18.23 27.08 -19.40
C GLN A 143 -18.71 28.54 -19.27
N THR A 144 -18.41 29.23 -18.16
CA THR A 144 -18.82 30.62 -17.92
C THR A 144 -17.66 31.61 -17.78
N SER A 145 -16.40 31.18 -17.91
CA SER A 145 -15.27 32.11 -18.01
C SER A 145 -14.21 31.59 -18.97
N SER A 146 -13.81 32.42 -19.94
CA SER A 146 -12.91 32.12 -21.06
C SER A 146 -11.44 31.93 -20.64
N THR A 147 -11.16 31.20 -19.56
CA THR A 147 -9.81 30.87 -19.11
C THR A 147 -9.67 29.35 -18.94
N THR A 148 -9.73 28.63 -20.07
CA THR A 148 -9.28 27.24 -20.15
C THR A 148 -7.78 27.18 -19.97
N PHE A 149 -7.31 26.98 -18.73
CA PHE A 149 -5.92 26.65 -18.45
C PHE A 149 -5.66 25.18 -18.82
N ASP A 150 -5.51 24.90 -20.11
CA ASP A 150 -5.09 23.57 -20.58
C ASP A 150 -3.61 23.36 -20.25
N ARG A 151 -3.34 22.72 -19.11
CA ARG A 151 -2.02 22.13 -18.87
C ARG A 151 -2.00 20.72 -19.45
N PRO A 152 -1.15 20.44 -20.45
CA PRO A 152 -1.01 19.10 -20.98
C PRO A 152 -0.54 18.14 -19.88
N ILE A 153 -0.94 16.88 -20.03
CA ILE A 153 -0.53 15.80 -19.14
C ILE A 153 0.96 15.53 -19.32
N SER A 154 1.62 15.24 -18.20
CA SER A 154 3.04 14.94 -18.14
C SER A 154 3.36 13.65 -18.88
N ARG A 155 4.49 13.60 -19.58
CA ARG A 155 5.01 12.36 -20.19
C ARG A 155 5.46 11.34 -19.15
N CYS A 156 5.87 11.84 -17.98
CA CYS A 156 6.22 11.03 -16.82
C CYS A 156 5.58 11.64 -15.56
N PRO A 157 4.29 11.37 -15.33
CA PRO A 157 3.60 11.79 -14.12
C PRO A 157 4.33 11.33 -12.86
N LEU A 158 4.20 12.10 -11.76
CA LEU A 158 4.83 11.71 -10.49
C LEU A 158 3.88 10.83 -9.70
N GLU A 159 4.40 9.71 -9.21
CA GLU A 159 3.71 8.86 -8.23
C GLU A 159 4.10 9.31 -6.82
N LEU A 160 3.10 9.63 -6.01
CA LEU A 160 3.22 10.03 -4.60
C LEU A 160 2.71 8.90 -3.70
N GLY A 161 3.03 8.96 -2.40
CA GLY A 161 2.61 7.92 -1.46
C GLY A 161 3.40 6.62 -1.60
N THR A 162 4.64 6.69 -2.08
CA THR A 162 5.51 5.54 -2.26
C THR A 162 6.90 5.77 -1.68
N TYR A 163 7.57 4.68 -1.33
CA TYR A 163 8.99 4.70 -0.99
C TYR A 163 9.73 3.61 -1.76
N ARG A 164 11.03 3.81 -1.94
CA ARG A 164 11.92 2.81 -2.54
C ARG A 164 12.41 1.84 -1.47
N SER A 165 12.23 0.55 -1.72
CA SER A 165 12.93 -0.50 -0.98
C SER A 165 14.03 -1.10 -1.85
N ASP A 166 15.23 -1.26 -1.28
CA ASP A 166 16.40 -1.75 -2.02
C ASP A 166 16.27 -3.19 -2.52
N ARG A 167 15.41 -4.00 -1.90
CA ARG A 167 15.27 -5.43 -2.25
C ARG A 167 13.87 -5.83 -2.70
N TYR A 168 12.86 -5.03 -2.37
CA TYR A 168 11.46 -5.43 -2.55
C TYR A 168 10.70 -4.55 -3.54
N GLY A 169 11.41 -3.72 -4.30
CA GLY A 169 10.81 -2.79 -5.25
C GLY A 169 10.23 -1.55 -4.58
N SER A 170 9.28 -0.91 -5.25
CA SER A 170 8.64 0.31 -4.72
C SER A 170 7.35 -0.06 -4.04
N ILE A 171 7.11 0.54 -2.87
CA ILE A 171 6.04 0.14 -1.97
C ILE A 171 5.18 1.36 -1.68
N ALA A 172 3.86 1.19 -1.76
CA ALA A 172 2.87 2.14 -1.26
C ALA A 172 2.53 1.78 0.21
N PRO A 173 3.11 2.45 1.23
CA PRO A 173 2.85 2.10 2.63
C PRO A 173 1.43 2.42 3.08
N GLY A 174 0.76 3.38 2.44
CA GLY A 174 -0.65 3.66 2.72
C GLY A 174 -1.50 2.40 2.61
N VAL A 175 -1.37 1.68 1.49
CA VAL A 175 -2.07 0.41 1.21
C VAL A 175 -1.77 -0.63 2.30
N LEU A 176 -0.51 -0.77 2.71
CA LEU A 176 -0.13 -1.71 3.77
C LEU A 176 -0.75 -1.36 5.13
N VAL A 177 -0.65 -0.09 5.55
CA VAL A 177 -1.18 0.37 6.84
C VAL A 177 -2.70 0.18 6.88
N THR A 178 -3.38 0.48 5.79
CA THR A 178 -4.83 0.28 5.66
C THR A 178 -5.20 -1.22 5.64
N SER A 179 -4.41 -2.07 4.97
CA SER A 179 -4.63 -3.52 4.97
C SER A 179 -4.41 -4.13 6.37
N ILE A 180 -3.38 -3.69 7.09
CA ILE A 180 -3.13 -4.11 8.48
C ILE A 180 -4.28 -3.65 9.39
N ALA A 181 -4.76 -2.41 9.22
CA ALA A 181 -5.90 -1.88 9.98
C ALA A 181 -7.18 -2.71 9.71
N ALA A 182 -7.46 -3.03 8.45
CA ALA A 182 -8.58 -3.90 8.07
C ALA A 182 -8.44 -5.31 8.65
N GLY A 183 -7.24 -5.90 8.62
CA GLY A 183 -6.98 -7.20 9.23
C GLY A 183 -7.20 -7.23 10.74
N LEU A 184 -6.81 -6.15 11.44
CA LEU A 184 -7.04 -6.00 12.88
C LEU A 184 -8.50 -5.67 13.25
N GLN A 185 -9.32 -5.32 12.27
CA GLN A 185 -10.74 -5.02 12.41
C GLN A 185 -11.50 -5.62 11.23
N PRO A 186 -11.54 -6.95 11.10
CA PRO A 186 -12.20 -7.58 9.98
C PRO A 186 -13.69 -7.23 10.03
N GLN A 187 -14.20 -6.65 8.94
CA GLN A 187 -15.60 -6.26 8.81
C GLN A 187 -16.13 -6.77 7.48
N ASN A 188 -17.33 -7.33 7.53
CA ASN A 188 -18.08 -7.68 6.35
C ASN A 188 -19.36 -6.83 6.33
N VAL A 189 -19.39 -5.83 5.46
CA VAL A 189 -20.45 -4.81 5.47
C VAL A 189 -21.34 -5.00 4.26
N ARG A 190 -22.66 -4.97 4.49
CA ARG A 190 -23.64 -5.17 3.42
C ARG A 190 -23.70 -3.97 2.50
N ILE A 191 -23.89 -4.21 1.20
CA ILE A 191 -24.02 -3.16 0.20
C ILE A 191 -25.20 -2.22 0.52
N SER A 192 -26.31 -2.78 1.00
CA SER A 192 -27.52 -2.04 1.40
C SER A 192 -27.24 -0.93 2.43
N ASP A 193 -26.32 -1.18 3.36
CA ASP A 193 -26.03 -0.29 4.48
C ASP A 193 -25.24 0.93 4.01
N PHE A 194 -24.34 0.74 3.03
CA PHE A 194 -23.61 1.85 2.39
C PHE A 194 -24.50 2.74 1.56
N ILE A 195 -25.34 2.15 0.71
CA ILE A 195 -26.21 2.91 -0.18
C ILE A 195 -27.23 3.73 0.63
N SER A 196 -27.67 3.22 1.79
CA SER A 196 -28.55 3.93 2.72
C SER A 196 -27.91 5.18 3.35
N ALA A 197 -26.60 5.17 3.58
CA ALA A 197 -25.87 6.33 4.08
C ALA A 197 -25.66 7.41 3.00
N TYR A 198 -25.69 7.04 1.72
CA TYR A 198 -25.43 7.96 0.62
C TYR A 198 -26.70 8.73 0.20
N LYS A 199 -26.73 10.04 0.51
CA LYS A 199 -27.83 10.92 0.08
C LYS A 199 -27.92 10.99 -1.45
N LYS A 200 -29.09 10.65 -2.01
CA LYS A 200 -29.43 10.71 -3.44
C LYS A 200 -28.97 12.03 -4.07
N LYS A 201 -27.93 11.99 -4.92
CA LYS A 201 -27.63 13.05 -5.88
C LYS A 201 -28.23 12.66 -7.22
N ASN A 202 -29.35 13.27 -7.61
CA ASN A 202 -29.88 13.14 -8.96
C ASN A 202 -29.56 14.42 -9.75
N PRO A 203 -29.23 14.36 -11.05
CA PRO A 203 -29.08 13.17 -11.92
C PRO A 203 -27.62 12.67 -12.10
N TYR A 204 -27.45 11.37 -12.38
CA TYR A 204 -26.17 10.75 -12.77
C TYR A 204 -26.00 10.76 -14.31
N GLU A 205 -24.75 10.70 -14.79
CA GLU A 205 -24.38 10.64 -16.21
C GLU A 205 -23.85 9.22 -16.55
N ASN A 206 -24.22 8.68 -17.71
CA ASN A 206 -23.74 7.39 -18.21
C ASN A 206 -22.32 7.54 -18.82
N LEU A 207 -21.41 6.60 -18.56
CA LEU A 207 -20.05 6.68 -19.14
C LEU A 207 -19.98 6.38 -20.63
N GLU A 208 -20.86 5.50 -21.10
CA GLU A 208 -20.85 5.01 -22.46
C GLU A 208 -21.51 6.03 -23.38
N THR A 209 -22.67 6.56 -22.96
CA THR A 209 -23.50 7.42 -23.80
C THR A 209 -23.44 8.90 -23.44
N MET A 210 -22.86 9.26 -22.29
CA MET A 210 -22.89 10.64 -21.75
C MET A 210 -24.32 11.17 -21.52
N GLU A 211 -25.31 10.29 -21.49
CA GLU A 211 -26.71 10.65 -21.26
C GLU A 211 -27.06 10.62 -19.77
N ARG A 212 -28.09 11.38 -19.38
CA ARG A 212 -28.62 11.32 -18.01
C ARG A 212 -29.42 10.04 -17.84
N VAL A 213 -29.07 9.24 -16.83
CA VAL A 213 -29.76 7.97 -16.54
C VAL A 213 -30.50 8.06 -15.22
N ASP A 214 -31.76 7.61 -15.23
CA ASP A 214 -32.55 7.41 -14.01
C ASP A 214 -32.05 6.17 -13.25
N THR A 215 -31.19 6.38 -12.26
CA THR A 215 -30.56 5.32 -11.45
C THR A 215 -31.46 4.74 -10.35
N LYS A 216 -32.71 5.19 -10.24
CA LYS A 216 -33.62 4.79 -9.14
C LYS A 216 -33.77 3.28 -9.03
N ARG A 217 -33.99 2.60 -10.17
CA ARG A 217 -34.20 1.14 -10.20
C ARG A 217 -32.95 0.35 -9.83
N GLN A 218 -31.77 0.81 -10.24
CA GLN A 218 -30.50 0.17 -9.85
C GLN A 218 -30.19 0.39 -8.38
N LEU A 219 -30.44 1.60 -7.86
CA LEU A 219 -30.34 1.88 -6.43
C LEU A 219 -31.29 1.00 -5.61
N GLU A 220 -32.54 0.84 -6.03
CA GLU A 220 -33.51 -0.09 -5.39
C GLU A 220 -33.01 -1.54 -5.39
N LYS A 221 -32.39 -2.00 -6.48
CA LYS A 221 -31.74 -3.31 -6.53
C LYS A 221 -30.61 -3.43 -5.51
N LEU A 222 -29.81 -2.39 -5.31
CA LEU A 222 -28.69 -2.41 -4.35
C LEU A 222 -29.15 -2.27 -2.91
N PHE A 223 -30.21 -1.51 -2.67
CA PHE A 223 -30.90 -1.47 -1.38
C PHE A 223 -31.44 -2.84 -0.97
N SER A 224 -31.85 -3.65 -1.94
CA SER A 224 -32.33 -5.02 -1.71
C SER A 224 -31.23 -6.08 -1.81
N SER A 225 -29.98 -5.69 -2.08
CA SER A 225 -28.87 -6.64 -2.17
C SER A 225 -28.51 -7.20 -0.79
N MET A 226 -28.34 -8.52 -0.72
CA MET A 226 -27.84 -9.23 0.46
C MET A 226 -26.32 -9.45 0.40
N GLU A 227 -25.66 -8.98 -0.66
CA GLU A 227 -24.23 -9.10 -0.84
C GLU A 227 -23.50 -8.22 0.19
N ALA A 228 -22.38 -8.74 0.66
CA ALA A 228 -21.52 -8.09 1.64
C ALA A 228 -20.09 -8.05 1.12
N ILE A 229 -19.36 -7.04 1.56
CA ILE A 229 -18.02 -6.70 1.11
C ILE A 229 -17.06 -6.87 2.28
N ASP A 230 -16.00 -7.65 2.06
CA ASP A 230 -14.93 -7.85 3.03
C ASP A 230 -13.91 -6.70 2.97
N ASN A 231 -13.73 -5.99 4.07
CA ASN A 231 -12.81 -4.86 4.13
C ASN A 231 -11.34 -5.25 3.92
N THR A 232 -10.94 -6.50 4.20
CA THR A 232 -9.56 -6.97 4.03
C THR A 232 -9.18 -7.09 2.55
N TYR A 233 -10.12 -7.48 1.69
CA TYR A 233 -9.92 -7.52 0.24
C TYR A 233 -9.90 -6.11 -0.36
N VAL A 234 -10.82 -5.25 0.08
CA VAL A 234 -10.99 -3.90 -0.46
C VAL A 234 -9.87 -2.95 -0.04
N ALA A 235 -9.33 -3.10 1.17
CA ALA A 235 -8.21 -2.30 1.68
C ALA A 235 -6.91 -2.45 0.87
N GLY A 236 -6.78 -3.54 0.12
CA GLY A 236 -5.67 -3.81 -0.79
C GLY A 236 -6.15 -3.98 -2.23
N LEU A 237 -6.13 -5.21 -2.73
CA LEU A 237 -6.27 -5.52 -4.15
C LEU A 237 -7.63 -5.16 -4.75
N ALA A 238 -8.74 -5.48 -4.08
CA ALA A 238 -10.06 -5.33 -4.68
C ALA A 238 -10.43 -3.85 -4.89
N GLY A 239 -9.95 -2.95 -4.02
CA GLY A 239 -10.18 -1.51 -4.12
C GLY A 239 -9.50 -0.87 -5.33
N ASP A 240 -8.23 -1.20 -5.56
CA ASP A 240 -7.46 -0.68 -6.71
C ASP A 240 -7.96 -1.28 -8.03
N LEU A 241 -8.26 -2.58 -8.04
CA LEU A 241 -8.85 -3.24 -9.20
C LEU A 241 -10.21 -2.64 -9.55
N ALA A 242 -11.01 -2.28 -8.55
CA ALA A 242 -12.29 -1.62 -8.77
C ALA A 242 -12.16 -0.27 -9.49
N GLU A 243 -11.12 0.51 -9.19
CA GLU A 243 -10.83 1.75 -9.92
C GLU A 243 -10.51 1.47 -11.40
N VAL A 244 -9.69 0.45 -11.68
CA VAL A 244 -9.40 0.01 -13.06
C VAL A 244 -10.70 -0.37 -13.78
N CYS A 245 -11.56 -1.15 -13.13
CA CYS A 245 -12.83 -1.62 -13.71
C CYS A 245 -13.76 -0.46 -14.03
N LEU A 246 -13.87 0.50 -13.12
CA LEU A 246 -14.80 1.61 -13.22
C LEU A 246 -14.32 2.67 -14.21
N TYR A 247 -13.04 3.00 -14.19
CA TYR A 247 -12.49 4.12 -14.97
C TYR A 247 -11.96 3.71 -16.34
N GLN A 248 -11.39 2.51 -16.48
CA GLN A 248 -10.91 2.02 -17.77
C GLN A 248 -11.95 1.15 -18.50
N GLY A 249 -12.72 0.34 -17.77
CA GLY A 249 -13.70 -0.64 -18.27
C GLY A 249 -14.62 -0.11 -19.37
N PRO A 250 -15.39 0.97 -19.11
CA PRO A 250 -16.36 1.48 -20.08
C PRO A 250 -15.77 1.95 -21.41
N TYR A 251 -14.46 2.23 -21.46
CA TYR A 251 -13.77 2.71 -22.67
C TYR A 251 -13.00 1.63 -23.41
N LEU A 252 -12.41 0.70 -22.66
CA LEU A 252 -11.53 -0.34 -23.23
C LEU A 252 -12.18 -1.72 -23.26
N GLY A 253 -13.35 -1.88 -22.63
CA GLY A 253 -13.97 -3.19 -22.42
C GLY A 253 -13.02 -4.10 -21.63
N THR A 254 -12.56 -5.18 -22.27
CA THR A 254 -11.69 -6.19 -21.66
C THR A 254 -10.20 -5.90 -21.84
N ASP A 255 -9.81 -4.94 -22.68
CA ASP A 255 -8.39 -4.61 -22.92
C ASP A 255 -7.82 -3.65 -21.87
N LEU A 256 -8.01 -3.99 -20.59
CA LEU A 256 -7.64 -3.16 -19.46
C LEU A 256 -6.14 -3.19 -19.19
N ARG A 257 -5.59 -2.05 -18.77
CA ARG A 257 -4.20 -1.91 -18.35
C ARG A 257 -4.14 -1.96 -16.83
N VAL A 258 -3.52 -3.02 -16.31
CA VAL A 258 -3.25 -3.22 -14.89
C VAL A 258 -1.75 -3.17 -14.67
N GLY A 259 -1.33 -2.31 -13.73
CA GLY A 259 0.08 -2.10 -13.44
C GLY A 259 0.70 -1.06 -14.36
N LEU A 260 1.12 0.04 -13.75
CA LEU A 260 1.93 1.06 -14.41
C LEU A 260 3.32 1.08 -13.77
N ALA A 261 4.31 0.78 -14.61
CA ALA A 261 5.71 0.81 -14.20
C ALA A 261 6.17 2.23 -13.86
N GLY A 262 7.17 2.32 -13.00
CA GLY A 262 7.76 3.59 -12.61
C GLY A 262 9.20 3.48 -12.14
N SER A 263 9.96 4.53 -12.40
CA SER A 263 11.39 4.66 -12.11
C SER A 263 11.65 5.78 -11.11
N TRP A 264 12.57 5.56 -10.17
CA TRP A 264 13.04 6.60 -9.27
C TRP A 264 14.09 7.48 -9.94
N ASN A 265 14.06 8.78 -9.61
CA ASN A 265 15.05 9.74 -10.08
C ASN A 265 16.48 9.44 -9.56
N ASP A 266 16.56 8.94 -8.33
CA ASP A 266 17.79 8.50 -7.68
C ASP A 266 17.48 7.23 -6.89
N THR A 267 18.44 6.32 -6.90
CA THR A 267 18.37 5.07 -6.16
C THR A 267 18.76 5.28 -4.69
N PHE A 268 19.79 6.07 -4.40
CA PHE A 268 20.30 6.25 -3.05
C PHE A 268 19.46 7.27 -2.25
N PHE A 269 19.06 8.37 -2.88
CA PHE A 269 18.17 9.37 -2.29
C PHE A 269 16.88 9.52 -3.11
N PRO A 270 15.98 8.52 -3.05
CA PRO A 270 14.76 8.49 -3.84
C PRO A 270 13.85 9.66 -3.47
N ARG A 271 13.75 10.67 -4.34
CA ARG A 271 12.98 11.89 -4.06
C ARG A 271 11.69 11.96 -4.89
N ALA A 272 11.73 11.42 -6.09
CA ALA A 272 10.62 11.44 -7.02
C ALA A 272 10.55 10.11 -7.78
N ARG A 273 9.35 9.53 -7.81
CA ARG A 273 9.03 8.35 -8.62
C ARG A 273 8.27 8.81 -9.86
N HIS A 274 8.83 8.54 -11.03
CA HIS A 274 8.27 8.89 -12.32
C HIS A 274 7.59 7.67 -12.92
N LEU A 275 6.33 7.82 -13.32
CA LEU A 275 5.59 6.79 -14.03
C LEU A 275 6.08 6.69 -15.48
N ALA A 276 6.00 5.49 -16.03
CA ALA A 276 6.47 5.18 -17.38
C ALA A 276 5.68 5.94 -18.45
N ALA A 277 6.38 6.25 -19.55
CA ALA A 277 5.73 6.77 -20.75
C ALA A 277 4.71 5.75 -21.31
N GLY A 278 3.70 6.23 -22.03
CA GLY A 278 2.62 5.36 -22.57
C GLY A 278 1.49 5.07 -21.60
N HIS A 279 1.42 5.80 -20.48
CA HIS A 279 0.34 5.70 -19.50
C HIS A 279 -1.05 6.10 -20.06
N GLU A 280 -1.14 6.89 -21.14
CA GLU A 280 -2.42 7.30 -21.77
C GLU A 280 -3.44 7.95 -20.81
N GLY A 281 -2.96 8.49 -19.69
CA GLY A 281 -3.83 9.03 -18.65
C GLY A 281 -4.45 7.99 -17.72
N ARG A 282 -3.92 6.76 -17.70
CA ARG A 282 -4.40 5.61 -16.93
C ARG A 282 -3.36 5.24 -15.88
N TRP A 283 -3.68 5.47 -14.61
CA TRP A 283 -2.81 5.21 -13.46
C TRP A 283 -3.64 4.78 -12.24
N GLU A 284 -4.76 4.09 -12.49
CA GLU A 284 -5.67 3.58 -11.47
C GLU A 284 -5.02 2.52 -10.57
N MET A 285 -4.03 1.78 -11.09
CA MET A 285 -3.28 0.79 -10.32
C MET A 285 -1.83 0.75 -10.79
N THR A 286 -0.90 1.17 -9.93
CA THR A 286 0.55 1.17 -10.24
C THR A 286 1.25 -0.11 -9.79
N ASP A 287 2.49 -0.32 -10.23
CA ASP A 287 3.32 -1.42 -9.74
C ASP A 287 3.50 -1.40 -8.21
N SER A 288 3.57 -0.21 -7.61
CA SER A 288 3.80 -0.09 -6.16
C SER A 288 2.57 -0.50 -5.36
N GLU A 289 1.38 -0.19 -5.87
CA GLU A 289 0.10 -0.61 -5.32
C GLU A 289 -0.13 -2.11 -5.51
N ILE A 290 0.28 -2.70 -6.64
CA ILE A 290 0.23 -4.16 -6.84
C ILE A 290 1.09 -4.88 -5.79
N LEU A 291 2.35 -4.46 -5.62
CA LEU A 291 3.26 -5.10 -4.66
C LEU A 291 2.76 -4.93 -3.22
N SER A 292 2.35 -3.72 -2.85
CA SER A 292 1.76 -3.44 -1.55
C SER A 292 0.42 -4.15 -1.33
N GLY A 293 -0.38 -4.35 -2.38
CA GLY A 293 -1.68 -5.02 -2.29
C GLY A 293 -1.54 -6.52 -2.04
N ILE A 294 -0.57 -7.17 -2.70
CA ILE A 294 -0.24 -8.59 -2.44
C ILE A 294 0.28 -8.76 -1.01
N ASP A 295 1.21 -7.89 -0.59
CA ASP A 295 1.75 -7.89 0.77
C ASP A 295 0.67 -7.57 1.81
N GLY A 296 -0.18 -6.59 1.52
CA GLY A 296 -1.28 -6.13 2.36
C GLY A 296 -2.32 -7.22 2.56
N TYR A 297 -2.71 -7.93 1.49
CA TYR A 297 -3.61 -9.08 1.56
C TYR A 297 -3.09 -10.16 2.53
N PHE A 298 -1.81 -10.53 2.39
CA PHE A 298 -1.18 -11.51 3.27
C PHE A 298 -1.12 -11.01 4.73
N LEU A 299 -0.68 -9.76 4.93
CA LEU A 299 -0.55 -9.19 6.27
C LEU A 299 -1.92 -9.04 6.95
N ALA A 300 -2.97 -8.66 6.22
CA ALA A 300 -4.31 -8.55 6.77
C ALA A 300 -4.80 -9.88 7.37
N GLN A 301 -4.48 -11.00 6.73
CA GLN A 301 -4.85 -12.33 7.21
C GLN A 301 -4.00 -12.81 8.39
N LYS A 302 -2.70 -12.48 8.41
CA LYS A 302 -1.75 -13.02 9.40
C LYS A 302 -1.55 -12.16 10.64
N VAL A 303 -1.74 -10.85 10.54
CA VAL A 303 -1.53 -9.92 11.66
C VAL A 303 -2.39 -10.25 12.90
N PRO A 304 -3.68 -10.62 12.78
CA PRO A 304 -4.49 -11.03 13.93
C PRO A 304 -3.85 -12.17 14.72
N ASP A 305 -3.31 -13.17 14.02
CA ASP A 305 -2.56 -14.25 14.64
C ASP A 305 -1.33 -13.73 15.36
N PHE A 306 -0.52 -12.90 14.70
CA PHE A 306 0.71 -12.37 15.30
C PHE A 306 0.45 -11.59 16.58
N VAL A 307 -0.60 -10.78 16.64
CA VAL A 307 -0.99 -10.03 17.84
C VAL A 307 -1.45 -10.95 18.96
N SER A 308 -2.18 -12.03 18.64
CA SER A 308 -2.62 -13.00 19.64
C SER A 308 -1.46 -13.75 20.30
N LYS A 309 -0.37 -13.95 19.56
CA LYS A 309 0.78 -14.77 19.99
C LYS A 309 1.92 -13.94 20.58
N VAL A 310 2.17 -12.73 20.05
CA VAL A 310 3.24 -11.83 20.49
C VAL A 310 2.65 -10.66 21.26
N ARG A 311 2.90 -10.64 22.58
CA ARG A 311 2.44 -9.55 23.44
C ARG A 311 3.13 -8.24 23.06
N ARG A 312 2.35 -7.15 22.91
CA ARG A 312 2.83 -5.78 22.60
C ARG A 312 3.55 -5.65 21.25
N LEU A 313 3.15 -6.45 20.27
CA LEU A 313 3.63 -6.29 18.89
C LEU A 313 3.26 -4.91 18.34
N ARG A 314 4.23 -4.23 17.74
CA ARG A 314 4.11 -2.87 17.21
C ARG A 314 3.98 -2.85 15.68
N LEU A 315 3.38 -1.80 15.13
CA LEU A 315 3.23 -1.64 13.69
C LEU A 315 4.61 -1.57 13.01
N SER A 316 5.52 -0.77 13.57
CA SER A 316 6.88 -0.65 13.01
C SER A 316 7.63 -1.98 13.03
N GLN A 317 7.38 -2.83 14.02
CA GLN A 317 8.02 -4.15 14.13
C GLN A 317 7.50 -5.10 13.04
N VAL A 318 6.19 -5.12 12.79
CA VAL A 318 5.61 -5.95 11.72
C VAL A 318 6.17 -5.54 10.36
N LEU A 319 6.16 -4.23 10.07
CA LEU A 319 6.66 -3.69 8.81
C LEU A 319 8.17 -3.97 8.64
N ASP A 320 8.96 -3.77 9.69
CA ASP A 320 10.40 -4.04 9.67
C ASP A 320 10.68 -5.54 9.47
N MET A 321 10.03 -6.43 10.22
CA MET A 321 10.22 -7.87 10.10
C MET A 321 9.81 -8.40 8.73
N TYR A 322 8.66 -7.97 8.19
CA TYR A 322 8.14 -8.45 6.90
C TYR A 322 9.03 -8.06 5.72
N TYR A 323 9.58 -6.84 5.73
CA TYR A 323 10.57 -6.37 4.76
C TYR A 323 12.01 -6.58 5.23
N SER A 324 12.25 -7.44 6.23
CA SER A 324 13.61 -7.84 6.61
C SER A 324 14.04 -9.07 5.83
N GLY A 325 15.37 -9.25 5.69
CA GLY A 325 15.91 -10.49 5.13
C GLY A 325 15.56 -11.74 5.97
N ARG A 326 15.26 -11.58 7.25
CA ARG A 326 14.91 -12.67 8.19
C ARG A 326 13.44 -13.08 8.12
N GLY A 327 12.55 -12.15 7.77
CA GLY A 327 11.10 -12.35 7.83
C GLY A 327 10.55 -12.36 9.24
N ILE A 328 9.23 -12.55 9.34
CA ILE A 328 8.51 -12.69 10.61
C ILE A 328 8.80 -14.09 11.18
N PRO A 329 9.31 -14.22 12.42
CA PRO A 329 9.66 -15.52 12.98
C PRO A 329 8.39 -16.33 13.29
N ILE A 330 8.20 -17.44 12.57
CA ILE A 330 7.07 -18.37 12.77
C ILE A 330 7.25 -19.18 14.07
N VAL A 331 8.49 -19.45 14.50
CA VAL A 331 8.82 -20.38 15.61
C VAL A 331 8.70 -19.76 17.03
N ALA A 332 8.72 -18.43 17.17
CA ALA A 332 8.51 -17.78 18.47
C ALA A 332 7.07 -17.94 19.00
N ILE A 333 6.19 -18.48 18.17
CA ILE A 333 4.75 -18.66 18.39
C ILE A 333 4.43 -20.09 18.89
N GLU A 334 5.25 -21.09 18.54
CA GLU A 334 5.00 -22.49 18.93
C GLU A 334 5.52 -22.81 20.33
N ASN A 335 6.62 -22.18 20.75
CA ASN A 335 7.22 -22.40 22.09
C ASN A 335 6.34 -21.96 23.28
N VAL A 336 5.20 -21.30 23.02
CA VAL A 336 4.20 -20.93 24.03
C VAL A 336 3.09 -21.97 24.15
N ARG A 337 2.86 -22.80 23.10
CA ARG A 337 1.90 -23.90 23.15
C ARG A 337 2.34 -24.99 24.14
N ASP A 338 3.65 -25.25 24.23
CA ASP A 338 4.18 -26.31 25.12
C ASP A 338 4.38 -25.87 26.59
N ARG A 339 4.01 -24.64 26.96
CA ARG A 339 4.11 -24.17 28.36
C ARG A 339 2.79 -24.22 29.14
N LYS A 340 1.74 -24.85 28.62
CA LYS A 340 0.52 -25.12 29.41
C LYS A 340 0.28 -26.61 29.59
N LEU A 341 0.23 -26.98 30.88
CA LEU A 341 -0.20 -28.25 31.47
C LEU A 341 0.79 -29.43 31.43
N HIS A 342 1.78 -29.35 32.31
CA HIS A 342 2.17 -30.52 33.11
C HIS A 342 2.19 -30.16 34.60
N ASN A 343 1.01 -30.20 35.21
CA ASN A 343 0.90 -30.45 36.64
C ASN A 343 0.95 -31.97 36.82
N SER A 344 2.12 -32.51 37.18
CA SER A 344 2.18 -33.77 37.91
C SER A 344 3.30 -33.69 38.96
N PRO A 345 3.07 -34.21 40.19
CA PRO A 345 3.98 -34.00 41.31
C PRO A 345 5.00 -35.13 41.36
N LEU A 346 6.29 -34.83 41.22
CA LEU A 346 7.34 -35.81 41.48
C LEU A 346 8.45 -35.24 42.37
N LYS A 347 8.72 -36.03 43.40
CA LYS A 347 9.58 -35.79 44.57
C LYS A 347 11.03 -35.50 44.19
N ALA A 348 11.62 -34.60 44.97
CA ALA A 348 12.99 -34.57 45.50
C ALA A 348 14.09 -35.36 44.77
N LYS A 349 15.14 -34.63 44.35
CA LYS A 349 16.52 -34.78 44.86
C LYS A 349 17.40 -33.62 44.38
N ARG A 350 18.01 -32.90 45.33
CA ARG A 350 19.18 -32.03 45.08
C ARG A 350 20.40 -32.92 44.79
N PRO A 351 21.33 -32.43 43.97
CA PRO A 351 22.71 -32.36 44.43
C PRO A 351 23.32 -30.97 44.27
N LYS A 352 24.34 -30.74 45.10
CA LYS A 352 25.11 -29.51 45.29
C LYS A 352 26.20 -29.36 44.22
N ASN A 353 26.58 -28.10 44.00
CA ASN A 353 27.89 -27.55 43.64
C ASN A 353 28.71 -28.27 42.55
N THR A 354 28.85 -27.60 41.40
CA THR A 354 30.17 -27.49 40.74
C THR A 354 30.22 -26.22 39.88
N GLU A 355 31.42 -25.66 39.82
CA GLU A 355 31.77 -24.30 39.40
C GLU A 355 31.61 -24.04 37.90
N LEU A 356 31.54 -22.74 37.57
CA LEU A 356 31.53 -22.19 36.22
C LEU A 356 32.84 -22.54 35.48
N GLN A 357 32.72 -23.05 34.25
CA GLN A 357 33.84 -23.13 33.31
C GLN A 357 33.42 -22.55 31.95
N GLU A 358 34.15 -21.52 31.50
CA GLU A 358 33.85 -20.66 30.35
C GLU A 358 34.08 -21.30 28.97
N ASP A 359 34.45 -22.58 28.88
CA ASP A 359 34.92 -23.19 27.62
C ASP A 359 33.83 -23.88 26.77
N SER A 360 32.55 -23.88 27.18
CA SER A 360 31.47 -24.56 26.44
C SER A 360 30.75 -23.72 25.37
N LEU A 361 31.15 -22.47 25.14
CA LEU A 361 30.51 -21.59 24.15
C LEU A 361 31.11 -21.67 22.74
N ASN A 362 32.32 -22.21 22.59
CA ASN A 362 33.02 -22.25 21.30
C ASN A 362 32.76 -23.55 20.49
N GLU A 363 32.24 -24.62 21.11
CA GLU A 363 31.87 -25.84 20.38
C GLU A 363 30.43 -25.82 19.82
N LEU A 364 29.59 -24.86 20.23
CA LEU A 364 28.21 -24.74 19.72
C LEU A 364 28.07 -23.99 18.39
N PHE A 365 29.11 -23.27 17.95
CA PHE A 365 29.04 -22.43 16.74
C PHE A 365 29.83 -22.97 15.53
N ASN A 366 30.51 -24.11 15.67
CA ASN A 366 31.30 -24.71 14.60
C ASN A 366 30.92 -26.18 14.35
N ALA A 367 29.67 -26.44 13.96
CA ALA A 367 29.31 -27.71 13.34
C ALA A 367 28.18 -27.51 12.34
N ALA A 368 28.58 -27.23 11.10
CA ALA A 368 27.71 -27.34 9.95
C ALA A 368 27.22 -28.79 9.81
N GLY A 369 25.89 -28.96 9.73
CA GLY A 369 25.27 -30.06 9.01
C GLY A 369 25.16 -31.39 9.76
N LYS A 370 23.89 -31.75 10.01
CA LYS A 370 23.35 -33.08 10.33
C LYS A 370 23.18 -33.40 11.82
N THR A 371 21.98 -33.17 12.33
CA THR A 371 21.40 -34.00 13.39
C THR A 371 19.92 -34.30 13.12
N ASN A 372 19.66 -35.55 12.71
CA ASN A 372 18.63 -36.48 13.19
C ASN A 372 17.24 -36.01 13.68
N PHE A 373 16.57 -35.05 13.01
CA PHE A 373 15.19 -34.69 13.34
C PHE A 373 14.09 -35.36 12.47
N ARG A 374 14.45 -36.26 11.54
CA ARG A 374 13.51 -36.80 10.53
C ARG A 374 12.90 -38.17 10.86
N LYS A 375 13.03 -38.68 12.09
CA LYS A 375 12.60 -40.05 12.45
C LYS A 375 11.46 -40.13 13.48
N ILE A 376 10.87 -39.01 13.92
CA ILE A 376 9.90 -39.01 15.04
C ILE A 376 8.49 -38.53 14.64
N PHE A 377 8.26 -37.99 13.44
CA PHE A 377 6.92 -37.56 13.02
C PHE A 377 6.53 -38.18 11.67
N GLY A 378 6.24 -39.48 11.72
CA GLY A 378 5.37 -40.15 10.76
C GLY A 378 3.92 -39.99 11.22
N GLU A 379 3.03 -39.78 10.25
CA GLU A 379 1.60 -39.51 10.38
C GLU A 379 0.83 -40.53 11.23
N GLU A 380 -0.19 -40.05 11.95
CA GLU A 380 -1.50 -40.69 12.05
C GLU A 380 -2.55 -39.61 12.34
N ARG A 381 -3.51 -39.46 11.41
CA ARG A 381 -4.65 -38.53 11.50
C ARG A 381 -5.85 -39.29 12.06
N ASP A 382 -6.51 -38.73 13.06
CA ASP A 382 -7.87 -39.13 13.42
C ASP A 382 -8.82 -37.95 13.13
N HIS A 383 -9.79 -38.19 12.24
CA HIS A 383 -10.79 -37.21 11.81
C HIS A 383 -12.06 -37.33 12.66
N GLY A 384 -12.46 -36.24 13.32
CA GLY A 384 -13.82 -36.03 13.83
C GLY A 384 -14.51 -34.89 13.06
N PRO A 385 -15.83 -34.97 12.76
CA PRO A 385 -16.47 -34.03 11.87
C PRO A 385 -16.86 -32.76 12.62
N VAL A 386 -16.25 -31.63 12.25
CA VAL A 386 -16.77 -30.30 12.58
C VAL A 386 -17.17 -29.65 11.26
N VAL A 387 -18.48 -29.41 11.11
CA VAL A 387 -19.06 -28.64 10.02
C VAL A 387 -18.59 -27.20 10.19
N GLY A 388 -17.72 -26.73 9.29
CA GLY A 388 -17.10 -25.41 9.35
C GLY A 388 -16.73 -24.90 7.97
N VAL A 389 -17.04 -23.63 7.74
CA VAL A 389 -16.67 -22.83 6.56
C VAL A 389 -15.17 -22.98 6.29
N ALA A 390 -14.79 -23.21 5.02
CA ALA A 390 -13.42 -23.47 4.60
C ALA A 390 -12.47 -22.34 5.05
N GLU A 391 -11.67 -22.60 6.08
CA GLU A 391 -10.50 -21.80 6.44
C GLU A 391 -9.48 -21.93 5.30
N GLN A 392 -9.31 -20.85 4.55
CA GLN A 392 -8.34 -20.75 3.46
C GLN A 392 -6.93 -20.64 4.06
N SER A 393 -6.09 -21.65 3.83
CA SER A 393 -4.76 -21.75 4.42
C SER A 393 -3.71 -20.98 3.61
N VAL A 394 -3.39 -19.76 4.04
CA VAL A 394 -2.19 -19.02 3.60
C VAL A 394 -0.93 -19.88 3.85
N PRO A 395 0.07 -19.91 2.93
CA PRO A 395 1.25 -20.76 3.06
C PRO A 395 1.94 -20.56 4.41
N GLU A 396 2.10 -21.63 5.20
CA GLU A 396 2.69 -21.57 6.55
C GLU A 396 4.13 -21.02 6.55
N ASP A 397 4.86 -21.22 5.44
CA ASP A 397 6.26 -20.80 5.27
C ASP A 397 6.45 -19.38 4.71
N ALA A 398 5.38 -18.73 4.23
CA ALA A 398 5.50 -17.37 3.69
C ALA A 398 5.56 -16.38 4.85
N ASN A 399 6.72 -15.79 5.12
CA ASN A 399 6.91 -14.88 6.26
C ASN A 399 7.60 -13.55 5.92
N ARG A 400 7.86 -13.27 4.63
CA ARG A 400 8.54 -12.06 4.15
C ARG A 400 8.12 -11.73 2.72
N ALA A 401 8.36 -10.48 2.33
CA ALA A 401 8.03 -9.95 1.00
C ALA A 401 8.65 -10.74 -0.18
N CYS A 402 9.78 -11.45 0.01
CA CYS A 402 10.35 -12.30 -1.04
C CYS A 402 9.44 -13.44 -1.48
N PHE A 403 8.50 -13.87 -0.64
CA PHE A 403 7.59 -14.96 -0.96
C PHE A 403 6.31 -14.50 -1.68
N ARG A 404 6.28 -13.28 -2.24
CA ARG A 404 5.15 -12.75 -3.02
C ARG A 404 4.63 -13.69 -4.10
N SER A 405 5.50 -14.48 -4.74
CA SER A 405 5.05 -15.43 -5.77
C SER A 405 4.14 -16.51 -5.18
N ARG A 406 4.48 -17.02 -3.98
CA ARG A 406 3.66 -17.99 -3.25
C ARG A 406 2.40 -17.33 -2.67
N ILE A 407 2.52 -16.10 -2.18
CA ILE A 407 1.37 -15.32 -1.67
C ILE A 407 0.37 -15.11 -2.81
N LEU A 408 0.82 -14.68 -3.99
CA LEU A 408 -0.01 -14.48 -5.17
C LEU A 408 -0.76 -15.76 -5.58
N GLN A 409 -0.10 -16.91 -5.52
CA GLN A 409 -0.72 -18.21 -5.78
C GLN A 409 -1.78 -18.60 -4.75
N SER A 410 -1.70 -18.07 -3.52
CA SER A 410 -2.68 -18.35 -2.47
C SER A 410 -3.94 -17.49 -2.55
N ILE A 411 -3.95 -16.45 -3.39
CA ILE A 411 -5.09 -15.56 -3.56
C ILE A 411 -6.16 -16.27 -4.38
N ASP A 412 -7.34 -16.45 -3.79
CA ASP A 412 -8.51 -16.98 -4.48
C ASP A 412 -9.00 -15.98 -5.54
N ARG A 413 -8.84 -16.36 -6.81
CA ARG A 413 -9.19 -15.54 -7.97
C ARG A 413 -10.69 -15.30 -8.08
N ASP A 414 -11.52 -16.29 -7.78
CA ASP A 414 -12.97 -16.16 -7.90
C ASP A 414 -13.53 -15.29 -6.78
N ARG A 415 -12.99 -15.45 -5.57
CA ARG A 415 -13.27 -14.55 -4.46
C ARG A 415 -12.86 -13.12 -4.78
N LEU A 416 -11.65 -12.91 -5.32
CA LEU A 416 -11.19 -11.57 -5.70
C LEU A 416 -12.08 -10.92 -6.76
N LYS A 417 -12.53 -11.67 -7.78
CA LYS A 417 -13.52 -11.20 -8.77
C LYS A 417 -14.82 -10.74 -8.13
N GLN A 418 -15.33 -11.53 -7.18
CA GLN A 418 -16.56 -11.21 -6.48
C GLN A 418 -16.41 -9.94 -5.63
N GLU A 419 -15.37 -9.86 -4.80
CA GLU A 419 -15.14 -8.70 -3.93
C GLU A 419 -14.87 -7.42 -4.75
N THR A 420 -14.12 -7.51 -5.85
CA THR A 420 -13.93 -6.39 -6.78
C THR A 420 -15.26 -5.93 -7.38
N PHE A 421 -16.09 -6.85 -7.89
CA PHE A 421 -17.39 -6.49 -8.45
C PHE A 421 -18.32 -5.85 -7.41
N ASN A 422 -18.44 -6.44 -6.23
CA ASN A 422 -19.27 -5.93 -5.14
C ASN A 422 -18.83 -4.51 -4.73
N PHE A 423 -17.53 -4.28 -4.62
CA PHE A 423 -17.00 -2.96 -4.26
C PHE A 423 -17.22 -1.92 -5.37
N VAL A 424 -17.04 -2.29 -6.64
CA VAL A 424 -17.30 -1.40 -7.79
C VAL A 424 -18.75 -0.91 -7.81
N GLN A 425 -19.71 -1.79 -7.46
CA GLN A 425 -21.12 -1.41 -7.39
C GLN A 425 -21.38 -0.29 -6.39
N VAL A 426 -20.63 -0.21 -5.29
CA VAL A 426 -20.70 0.90 -4.33
C VAL A 426 -19.91 2.10 -4.84
N LEU A 427 -18.70 1.86 -5.37
CA LEU A 427 -17.79 2.89 -5.86
C LEU A 427 -18.46 3.78 -6.92
N GLN A 428 -19.15 3.19 -7.91
CA GLN A 428 -19.80 3.97 -8.98
C GLN A 428 -20.74 5.07 -8.44
N TYR A 429 -21.53 4.81 -7.39
CA TYR A 429 -22.44 5.82 -6.84
C TYR A 429 -21.73 6.88 -6.01
N THR A 430 -20.58 6.55 -5.42
CA THR A 430 -19.77 7.53 -4.68
C THR A 430 -19.08 8.54 -5.60
N THR A 431 -18.73 8.13 -6.82
CA THR A 431 -18.12 9.03 -7.81
C THR A 431 -19.10 10.11 -8.30
N GLY A 432 -20.41 9.88 -8.19
CA GLY A 432 -21.44 10.90 -8.45
C GLY A 432 -21.70 11.23 -9.91
N SER A 433 -21.08 10.54 -10.87
CA SER A 433 -21.13 10.92 -12.30
C SER A 433 -21.06 9.73 -13.27
N VAL A 434 -21.14 8.50 -12.76
CA VAL A 434 -20.78 7.29 -13.52
C VAL A 434 -21.76 6.17 -13.22
N VAL A 435 -22.38 5.61 -14.26
CA VAL A 435 -23.22 4.41 -14.17
C VAL A 435 -22.89 3.52 -15.36
N VAL A 436 -22.65 2.24 -15.10
CA VAL A 436 -22.37 1.22 -16.11
C VAL A 436 -23.36 0.08 -15.91
N GLU A 437 -23.75 -0.61 -16.99
CA GLU A 437 -24.60 -1.79 -16.90
C GLU A 437 -23.93 -2.91 -16.09
N ASP A 438 -24.64 -3.57 -15.17
CA ASP A 438 -24.11 -4.62 -14.29
C ASP A 438 -23.38 -5.75 -15.04
N SER A 439 -23.92 -6.22 -16.16
CA SER A 439 -23.30 -7.29 -16.99
C SER A 439 -22.00 -6.83 -17.62
N LEU A 440 -21.94 -5.60 -18.11
CA LEU A 440 -20.68 -5.04 -18.61
C LEU A 440 -19.70 -4.82 -17.47
N MET A 441 -20.16 -4.27 -16.35
CA MET A 441 -19.32 -4.04 -15.18
C MET A 441 -18.71 -5.34 -14.66
N ARG A 442 -19.50 -6.43 -14.61
CA ARG A 442 -19.00 -7.75 -14.21
C ARG A 442 -17.91 -8.25 -15.15
N ARG A 443 -18.12 -8.15 -16.47
CA ARG A 443 -17.11 -8.53 -17.47
C ARG A 443 -15.83 -7.71 -17.33
N ASN A 444 -15.95 -6.40 -17.09
CA ASN A 444 -14.80 -5.53 -16.88
C ASN A 444 -14.04 -5.91 -15.59
N CYS A 445 -14.76 -6.25 -14.52
CA CYS A 445 -14.17 -6.73 -13.26
C CYS A 445 -13.42 -8.04 -13.44
N ASP A 446 -14.04 -9.01 -14.09
CA ASP A 446 -13.41 -10.30 -14.35
C ASP A 446 -12.15 -10.11 -15.21
N ALA A 447 -12.21 -9.26 -16.24
CA ALA A 447 -11.05 -8.94 -17.08
C ALA A 447 -9.93 -8.23 -16.31
N ALA A 448 -10.25 -7.29 -15.41
CA ALA A 448 -9.24 -6.58 -14.61
C ALA A 448 -8.49 -7.54 -13.68
N VAL A 449 -9.21 -8.43 -12.99
CA VAL A 449 -8.59 -9.45 -12.13
C VAL A 449 -7.74 -10.42 -12.94
N ASP A 450 -8.20 -10.81 -14.13
CA ASP A 450 -7.46 -11.70 -15.02
C ASP A 450 -6.15 -11.07 -15.51
N ARG A 451 -6.20 -9.79 -15.90
CA ARG A 451 -5.02 -8.98 -16.24
C ARG A 451 -4.09 -8.79 -15.05
N PHE A 452 -4.63 -8.57 -13.86
CA PHE A 452 -3.87 -8.50 -12.62
C PHE A 452 -3.02 -9.75 -12.40
N PHE A 453 -3.61 -10.95 -12.41
CA PHE A 453 -2.84 -12.17 -12.18
C PHE A 453 -1.75 -12.38 -13.25
N SER A 454 -2.06 -12.08 -14.51
CA SER A 454 -1.07 -12.15 -15.60
C SER A 454 0.11 -11.20 -15.36
N TYR A 455 -0.17 -9.93 -15.05
CA TYR A 455 0.85 -8.92 -14.87
C TYR A 455 1.61 -9.07 -13.54
N ALA A 456 0.90 -9.32 -12.44
CA ALA A 456 1.49 -9.54 -11.12
C ALA A 456 2.48 -10.72 -11.12
N THR A 457 2.19 -11.79 -11.87
CA THR A 457 3.12 -12.91 -12.03
C THR A 457 4.43 -12.47 -12.67
N THR A 458 4.38 -11.64 -13.71
CA THR A 458 5.59 -11.08 -14.36
C THR A 458 6.33 -10.10 -13.45
N LEU A 459 5.61 -9.21 -12.78
CA LEU A 459 6.18 -8.20 -11.89
C LEU A 459 6.89 -8.84 -10.69
N VAL A 460 6.25 -9.82 -10.05
CA VAL A 460 6.83 -10.56 -8.92
C VAL A 460 7.98 -11.45 -9.37
N GLY A 461 7.87 -12.05 -10.56
CA GLY A 461 8.96 -12.84 -11.17
C GLY A 461 10.24 -12.02 -11.39
N ALA A 462 10.13 -10.74 -11.75
CA ALA A 462 11.28 -9.84 -11.88
C ALA A 462 11.97 -9.51 -10.54
N LEU A 463 11.33 -9.82 -9.41
CA LEU A 463 11.81 -9.55 -8.05
C LEU A 463 12.16 -10.83 -7.26
N SER A 464 12.07 -12.02 -7.90
CA SER A 464 11.95 -13.32 -7.23
C SER A 464 13.10 -13.70 -6.30
N ASP A 465 14.30 -13.22 -6.57
CA ASP A 465 15.47 -13.69 -5.83
C ASP A 465 15.78 -12.85 -4.59
N CYS A 466 15.14 -11.68 -4.42
CA CYS A 466 15.51 -10.69 -3.39
C CYS A 466 17.03 -10.43 -3.29
N SER A 467 17.78 -10.85 -4.31
CA SER A 467 19.22 -10.85 -4.37
C SER A 467 19.59 -9.53 -5.02
N THR A 468 19.81 -8.54 -4.17
CA THR A 468 20.57 -7.32 -4.49
C THR A 468 20.12 -6.58 -5.76
N ILE A 469 19.02 -5.83 -5.66
CA ILE A 469 18.82 -4.66 -6.54
C ILE A 469 19.64 -3.51 -5.93
N GLY A 470 20.96 -3.54 -6.15
CA GLY A 470 21.85 -2.57 -5.50
C GLY A 470 23.32 -2.62 -5.89
N ASN A 471 23.81 -3.68 -6.55
CA ASN A 471 25.12 -3.64 -7.18
C ASN A 471 25.01 -3.03 -8.59
N SER A 472 24.58 -1.77 -8.64
CA SER A 472 24.88 -0.95 -9.80
C SER A 472 26.30 -0.43 -9.59
N ASP A 473 27.23 -0.76 -10.50
CA ASP A 473 28.60 -0.21 -10.52
C ASP A 473 28.66 1.32 -10.70
N THR A 474 27.51 1.98 -10.81
CA THR A 474 27.39 3.43 -10.79
C THR A 474 27.66 3.96 -9.39
N LYS A 475 28.87 4.49 -9.19
CA LYS A 475 29.22 5.27 -7.99
C LYS A 475 28.16 6.35 -7.74
N PRO A 476 27.64 6.50 -6.51
CA PRO A 476 26.64 7.50 -6.18
C PRO A 476 27.20 8.91 -6.39
N ASN A 477 26.38 9.80 -6.97
CA ASN A 477 26.63 11.24 -6.88
C ASN A 477 26.12 11.71 -5.52
N VAL A 478 27.03 12.05 -4.61
CA VAL A 478 26.69 12.60 -3.30
C VAL A 478 26.77 14.13 -3.38
N ASP A 479 25.64 14.81 -3.22
CA ASP A 479 25.63 16.25 -2.99
C ASP A 479 26.09 16.52 -1.55
N LEU A 480 27.36 16.88 -1.38
CA LEU A 480 27.95 17.25 -0.09
C LEU A 480 27.75 18.75 0.16
N ILE A 481 26.96 19.12 1.16
CA ILE A 481 26.90 20.50 1.66
C ILE A 481 27.93 20.63 2.78
N LEU A 482 29.07 21.24 2.48
CA LEU A 482 30.09 21.57 3.48
C LEU A 482 29.76 22.94 4.09
N VAL A 483 29.42 22.98 5.38
CA VAL A 483 29.31 24.24 6.14
C VAL A 483 30.63 24.46 6.86
N ILE A 484 31.39 25.44 6.38
CA ILE A 484 32.69 25.80 6.96
C ILE A 484 32.50 27.04 7.84
N ASP A 485 32.87 26.93 9.10
CA ASP A 485 32.99 28.08 10.00
C ASP A 485 34.12 29.02 9.52
N GLY A 486 33.89 30.33 9.54
CA GLY A 486 34.80 31.36 9.03
C GLY A 486 36.13 31.51 9.76
N SER A 487 36.44 30.59 10.68
CA SER A 487 37.70 30.53 11.43
C SER A 487 38.90 30.04 10.61
N ARG A 488 38.70 29.58 9.37
CA ARG A 488 39.76 29.03 8.49
C ARG A 488 40.07 29.91 7.29
N SER A 489 41.32 29.86 6.84
CA SER A 489 41.77 30.61 5.65
C SER A 489 41.22 30.02 4.35
N VAL A 490 41.04 30.87 3.32
CA VAL A 490 40.50 30.47 2.00
C VAL A 490 41.32 29.32 1.37
N TYR A 491 42.64 29.33 1.57
CA TYR A 491 43.54 28.31 1.03
C TYR A 491 43.33 26.93 1.69
N GLU A 492 43.11 26.87 3.00
CA GLU A 492 42.84 25.63 3.71
C GLU A 492 41.47 25.04 3.35
N ASN A 493 40.49 25.90 3.10
CA ASN A 493 39.17 25.49 2.65
C ASN A 493 39.21 24.90 1.25
N GLN A 494 39.98 25.50 0.33
CA GLN A 494 40.17 24.97 -1.03
C GLN A 494 40.86 23.61 -1.03
N ARG A 495 41.80 23.37 -0.10
CA ARG A 495 42.50 22.08 0.03
C ARG A 495 41.62 20.94 0.56
N MET A 496 40.46 21.22 1.16
CA MET A 496 39.50 20.18 1.54
C MET A 496 38.51 19.82 0.44
N ILE A 497 38.29 20.73 -0.52
CA ILE A 497 37.28 20.60 -1.56
C ILE A 497 37.87 19.95 -2.84
N LEU A 498 39.18 20.08 -3.04
CA LEU A 498 39.98 19.45 -4.11
C LEU A 498 40.73 18.24 -3.57
#